data_AF-A0A0K8UDA9-F1
#
_entry.id   AF-A0A0K8UDA9-F1
#
_cell.length_a   1.000
_cell.length_b   1.000
_cell.length_c   1.000
_cell.angle_alpha   90.00
_cell.angle_beta   90.00
_cell.angle_gamma   90.00
#
_symmetry.space_group_name_H-M   'P 1'
#
loop_
_entity.id
_entity.type
_entity.pdbx_description
1 polymer ?
#
loop_
_entity_poly.entity_id
_entity_poly.type
_entity_poly.pdbx_seq_one_letter_code
_entity_poly.pdbx_strand_id
1 'polypeptide(L)'
;MWYFCTPYPLMVITGDGTGSTSIYGDYFEDEALTVEHNRPGYLGMANRGPDTNGCQFYITTISASWLDGKHTVFGKVLDGMDTVHAIEDVKTDTDDFPMDPVIITNCGEIPTQPFEFYPDDFNIMSWVKAAGLPVMSSFIVLLIFHYFFRQLNMYC
;
A
#
# COMPACT_ATOMS: atom_id res chain seq x y z
N MET A 1 1.15 1.96 18.41
CA MET A 1 1.23 0.69 17.63
C MET A 1 -0.10 -0.01 17.82
N TRP A 2 -0.90 -0.07 16.75
CA TRP A 2 -2.34 -0.27 16.90
C TRP A 2 -2.72 -1.74 16.81
N TYR A 3 -3.36 -2.25 17.85
CA TYR A 3 -3.92 -3.60 17.91
C TYR A 3 -5.45 -3.46 17.80
N PHE A 4 -6.09 -4.04 16.78
CA PHE A 4 -7.53 -3.91 16.59
C PHE A 4 -8.27 -5.26 16.55
N CYS A 5 -9.44 -5.23 17.18
CA CYS A 5 -10.19 -6.34 17.78
C CYS A 5 -11.68 -6.29 17.36
N THR A 6 -12.33 -7.44 17.16
CA THR A 6 -13.77 -7.57 16.85
C THR A 6 -14.41 -8.79 17.53
N PRO A 7 -15.77 -8.89 17.58
CA PRO A 7 -16.47 -9.95 18.30
C PRO A 7 -16.80 -11.25 17.50
N TYR A 8 -16.30 -11.46 16.27
CA TYR A 8 -16.52 -12.69 15.48
C TYR A 8 -15.32 -13.02 14.58
N PRO A 9 -15.08 -14.31 14.23
CA PRO A 9 -13.85 -15.05 14.52
C PRO A 9 -12.58 -14.49 13.84
N LEU A 10 -12.16 -13.29 14.21
CA LEU A 10 -10.78 -12.87 14.19
C LEU A 10 -10.32 -12.90 15.64
N MET A 11 -9.53 -13.91 15.99
CA MET A 11 -9.21 -14.25 17.38
C MET A 11 -8.51 -13.09 18.08
N VAL A 12 -9.25 -12.39 18.93
CA VAL A 12 -8.71 -11.47 19.92
C VAL A 12 -8.62 -12.22 21.23
N ILE A 13 -7.41 -12.34 21.74
CA ILE A 13 -7.19 -13.10 22.98
C ILE A 13 -7.33 -12.19 24.20
N THR A 14 -6.80 -10.96 24.14
CA THR A 14 -6.75 -10.05 25.30
C THR A 14 -7.00 -8.56 25.02
N GLY A 15 -6.96 -8.10 23.75
CA GLY A 15 -7.29 -6.71 23.38
C GLY A 15 -6.28 -5.64 23.84
N ASP A 16 -5.17 -6.05 24.44
CA ASP A 16 -4.09 -5.23 25.03
C ASP A 16 -2.75 -5.41 24.30
N GLY A 17 -2.75 -6.14 23.17
CA GLY A 17 -1.54 -6.51 22.43
C GLY A 17 -0.72 -7.64 23.04
N THR A 18 -1.15 -8.24 24.16
CA THR A 18 -0.41 -9.34 24.81
C THR A 18 -0.62 -10.71 24.20
N GLY A 19 -1.81 -10.95 23.66
CA GLY A 19 -2.16 -12.22 23.03
C GLY A 19 -2.03 -12.19 21.51
N SER A 20 -1.39 -13.23 20.98
CA SER A 20 -1.26 -13.52 19.56
C SER A 20 -1.61 -14.97 19.30
N THR A 21 -2.39 -15.23 18.26
CA THR A 21 -2.68 -16.58 17.77
C THR A 21 -2.85 -16.50 16.26
N SER A 22 -2.65 -17.62 15.58
CA SER A 22 -2.78 -17.73 14.14
C SER A 22 -3.54 -19.00 13.80
N ILE A 23 -3.99 -19.11 12.54
CA ILE A 23 -4.59 -20.36 12.04
C ILE A 23 -3.60 -21.53 12.03
N TYR A 24 -2.30 -21.24 12.12
CA TYR A 24 -1.21 -22.22 12.09
C TYR A 24 -0.72 -22.64 13.48
N GLY A 25 -1.23 -22.02 14.56
CA GLY A 25 -0.77 -22.20 15.93
C GLY A 25 -0.54 -20.86 16.64
N ASP A 26 0.29 -20.84 17.68
CA ASP A 26 0.53 -19.63 18.47
C ASP A 26 1.33 -18.56 17.69
N TYR A 27 2.33 -19.00 16.92
CA TYR A 27 3.18 -18.13 16.10
C TYR A 27 3.53 -18.80 14.76
N PHE A 28 3.92 -17.99 13.77
CA PHE A 28 4.43 -18.48 12.48
C PHE A 28 5.63 -17.65 11.98
N GLU A 29 6.39 -18.25 11.07
CA GLU A 29 7.63 -17.71 10.49
C GLU A 29 7.38 -16.44 9.64
N ASP A 30 8.41 -15.60 9.49
CA ASP A 30 8.33 -14.40 8.65
C ASP A 30 8.29 -14.78 7.16
N GLU A 31 7.17 -14.51 6.46
CA GLU A 31 7.13 -14.69 5.00
C GLU A 31 8.06 -13.66 4.34
N ALA A 32 9.01 -14.14 3.54
CA ALA A 32 10.03 -13.32 2.89
C ALA A 32 9.49 -12.56 1.66
N LEU A 33 8.49 -11.70 1.87
CA LEU A 33 7.97 -10.81 0.84
C LEU A 33 8.90 -9.59 0.73
N THR A 34 9.54 -9.42 -0.44
CA THR A 34 10.42 -8.28 -0.75
C THR A 34 9.57 -7.03 -1.07
N VAL A 35 8.70 -6.63 -0.15
CA VAL A 35 7.85 -5.45 -0.28
C VAL A 35 8.26 -4.45 0.78
N GLU A 36 8.70 -3.28 0.33
CA GLU A 36 9.16 -2.18 1.19
C GLU A 36 8.00 -1.24 1.57
N HIS A 37 8.05 -0.67 2.79
CA HIS A 37 7.05 0.28 3.32
C HIS A 37 7.28 1.70 2.77
N ASN A 38 7.38 1.83 1.46
CA ASN A 38 7.76 3.10 0.81
C ASN A 38 6.65 4.16 0.81
N ARG A 39 5.40 3.79 1.12
CA ARG A 39 4.22 4.64 1.00
C ARG A 39 3.24 4.42 2.16
N PRO A 40 2.32 5.37 2.40
CA PRO A 40 1.19 5.11 3.29
C PRO A 40 0.26 4.04 2.71
N GLY A 41 -0.45 3.37 3.61
CA GLY A 41 -1.48 2.37 3.33
C GLY A 41 -0.98 0.94 3.24
N TYR A 42 0.28 0.62 3.58
CA TYR A 42 0.73 -0.78 3.62
C TYR A 42 0.23 -1.48 4.87
N LEU A 43 -0.16 -2.75 4.73
CA LEU A 43 -0.54 -3.65 5.81
C LEU A 43 0.64 -4.55 6.15
N GLY A 44 1.09 -4.50 7.41
CA GLY A 44 2.19 -5.31 7.91
C GLY A 44 1.85 -6.09 9.17
N MET A 45 2.55 -7.20 9.39
CA MET A 45 2.39 -8.04 10.58
C MET A 45 3.13 -7.45 11.78
N ALA A 46 2.44 -7.32 12.91
CA ALA A 46 3.08 -6.99 14.18
C ALA A 46 3.71 -8.25 14.77
N ASN A 47 4.98 -8.14 15.16
CA ASN A 47 5.77 -9.22 15.74
C ASN A 47 6.53 -8.73 16.99
N ARG A 48 7.09 -9.66 17.75
CA ARG A 48 7.90 -9.43 18.96
C ARG A 48 9.36 -9.87 18.77
N GLY A 49 9.80 -9.93 17.52
CA GLY A 49 11.06 -10.53 17.10
C GLY A 49 10.87 -11.44 15.89
N PRO A 50 11.97 -11.99 15.35
CA PRO A 50 11.91 -12.91 14.20
C PRO A 50 10.98 -14.09 14.47
N ASP A 51 10.18 -14.47 13.48
CA ASP A 51 9.30 -15.66 13.50
C ASP A 51 8.24 -15.67 14.61
N THR A 52 7.77 -14.49 15.02
CA THR A 52 6.72 -14.34 16.06
C THR A 52 5.45 -13.68 15.54
N ASN A 53 5.11 -13.94 14.28
CA ASN A 53 3.89 -13.42 13.69
C ASN A 53 2.66 -14.13 14.27
N GLY A 54 1.57 -13.38 14.44
CA GLY A 54 0.30 -13.90 14.96
C GLY A 54 -0.89 -13.30 14.22
N CYS A 55 -1.91 -12.84 14.96
CA CYS A 55 -3.09 -12.18 14.38
C CYS A 55 -2.98 -10.65 14.36
N GLN A 56 -1.95 -10.09 14.98
CA GLN A 56 -1.79 -8.64 15.12
C GLN A 56 -1.18 -8.07 13.83
N PHE A 57 -1.80 -7.02 13.31
CA PHE A 57 -1.35 -6.31 12.11
C PHE A 57 -1.44 -4.80 12.33
N TYR A 58 -0.73 -4.04 11.51
CA TYR A 58 -0.79 -2.58 11.48
C TYR A 58 -1.02 -2.08 10.06
N ILE A 59 -1.51 -0.84 9.96
CA ILE A 59 -1.63 -0.10 8.70
C ILE A 59 -0.70 1.11 8.80
N THR A 60 0.15 1.32 7.80
CA THR A 60 1.04 2.50 7.77
C THR A 60 0.26 3.74 7.31
N THR A 61 0.43 4.87 8.01
CA THR A 61 -0.12 6.17 7.60
C THR A 61 0.93 7.08 6.97
N ILE A 62 2.21 6.71 7.11
CA ILE A 62 3.39 7.35 6.53
C ILE A 62 4.34 6.30 5.94
N SER A 63 5.32 6.72 5.14
CA SER A 63 6.41 5.83 4.73
C SER A 63 7.21 5.38 5.95
N ALA A 64 7.36 4.06 6.14
CA ALA A 64 7.92 3.47 7.35
C ALA A 64 9.12 2.57 7.05
N SER A 65 10.14 3.12 6.38
CA SER A 65 11.30 2.35 5.91
C SER A 65 12.14 1.72 7.04
N TRP A 66 11.96 2.15 8.29
CA TRP A 66 12.63 1.55 9.45
C TRP A 66 12.06 0.17 9.84
N LEU A 67 10.88 -0.19 9.32
CA LEU A 67 10.23 -1.49 9.52
C LEU A 67 10.62 -2.51 8.44
N ASP A 68 11.30 -2.06 7.38
CA ASP A 68 11.70 -2.91 6.26
C ASP A 68 12.65 -4.02 6.71
N GLY A 69 12.38 -5.25 6.26
CA GLY A 69 13.14 -6.45 6.62
C GLY A 69 12.95 -6.93 8.05
N LYS A 70 12.13 -6.25 8.87
CA LYS A 70 11.77 -6.68 10.23
C LYS A 70 10.32 -7.12 10.35
N HIS A 71 9.45 -6.56 9.52
CA HIS A 71 8.03 -6.87 9.50
C HIS A 71 7.62 -7.26 8.09
N THR A 72 6.89 -8.37 7.98
CA THR A 72 6.34 -8.84 6.71
C THR A 72 5.16 -7.97 6.28
N VAL A 73 5.24 -7.43 5.07
CA VAL A 73 4.13 -6.73 4.39
C VAL A 73 3.34 -7.74 3.59
N PHE A 74 2.04 -7.82 3.82
CA PHE A 74 1.16 -8.77 3.13
C PHE A 74 0.04 -8.09 2.31
N GLY A 75 -0.13 -6.77 2.44
CA GLY A 75 -1.22 -6.09 1.73
C GLY A 75 -1.06 -4.57 1.66
N LYS A 76 -2.01 -3.94 0.99
CA LYS A 76 -2.14 -2.49 0.89
C LYS A 76 -3.61 -2.09 0.86
N VAL A 77 -3.96 -0.99 1.53
CA VAL A 77 -5.27 -0.35 1.48
C VAL A 77 -5.52 0.13 0.04
N LEU A 78 -6.58 -0.39 -0.58
CA LEU A 78 -7.02 -0.01 -1.92
C LEU A 78 -7.94 1.21 -1.92
N ASP A 79 -8.87 1.23 -0.97
CA ASP A 79 -9.88 2.27 -0.79
C ASP A 79 -10.15 2.43 0.71
N GLY A 80 -10.64 3.59 1.13
CA GLY A 80 -10.93 3.89 2.54
C GLY A 80 -9.74 4.41 3.35
N MET A 81 -8.70 4.96 2.71
CA MET A 81 -7.56 5.56 3.42
C MET A 81 -7.96 6.79 4.24
N ASP A 82 -9.03 7.48 3.85
CA ASP A 82 -9.68 8.54 4.64
C ASP A 82 -10.16 8.04 6.00
N THR A 83 -10.72 6.83 6.06
CA THR A 83 -11.12 6.19 7.32
C THR A 83 -9.90 5.84 8.17
N VAL A 84 -8.82 5.38 7.56
CA VAL A 84 -7.55 5.10 8.26
C VAL A 84 -6.99 6.38 8.88
N HIS A 85 -7.01 7.50 8.15
CA HIS A 85 -6.59 8.80 8.70
C HIS A 85 -7.54 9.32 9.78
N ALA A 86 -8.86 9.08 9.64
CA ALA A 86 -9.80 9.43 10.71
C ALA A 86 -9.54 8.64 12.00
N ILE A 87 -9.09 7.38 11.89
CA ILE A 87 -8.68 6.55 13.04
C ILE A 87 -7.36 7.07 13.63
N GLU A 88 -6.41 7.48 12.79
CA GLU A 88 -5.14 8.09 13.21
C GLU A 88 -5.34 9.38 14.01
N ASP A 89 -6.33 10.19 13.64
CA ASP A 89 -6.67 11.47 14.30
C ASP A 89 -7.43 11.29 15.63
N VAL A 90 -7.79 10.06 16.02
CA VAL A 90 -8.47 9.80 17.31
C VAL A 90 -7.55 10.14 18.47
N LYS A 91 -8.11 10.82 19.47
CA LYS A 91 -7.35 11.20 20.67
C LYS A 91 -6.87 9.96 21.44
N THR A 92 -5.55 9.89 21.65
CA THR A 92 -4.91 8.85 22.45
C THR A 92 -4.53 9.32 23.85
N ASP A 93 -4.31 8.36 24.73
CA ASP A 93 -3.61 8.54 26.00
C ASP A 93 -2.09 8.44 25.82
N THR A 94 -1.35 8.61 26.92
CA THR A 94 0.11 8.57 27.03
C THR A 94 0.73 7.27 26.51
N ASP A 95 -0.03 6.18 26.58
CA ASP A 95 0.38 4.83 26.13
C ASP A 95 -0.14 4.49 24.72
N ASP A 96 -0.50 5.50 23.91
CA ASP A 96 -1.08 5.35 22.56
C ASP A 96 -2.40 4.55 22.50
N PHE A 97 -3.09 4.40 23.63
CA PHE A 97 -4.43 3.81 23.65
C PHE A 97 -5.47 4.86 23.26
N PRO A 98 -6.39 4.56 22.32
CA PRO A 98 -7.41 5.51 21.92
C PRO A 98 -8.41 5.70 23.08
N MET A 99 -8.72 6.95 23.40
CA MET A 99 -9.65 7.30 24.47
C MET A 99 -11.06 6.77 24.17
N ASP A 100 -11.45 6.85 22.90
CA ASP A 100 -12.66 6.22 22.38
C ASP A 100 -12.28 4.92 21.66
N PRO A 101 -12.82 3.76 22.05
CA PRO A 101 -12.41 2.48 21.49
C PRO A 101 -12.79 2.37 20.02
N VAL A 102 -11.78 2.22 19.16
CA VAL A 102 -11.97 1.95 17.73
C VAL A 102 -12.11 0.44 17.56
N ILE A 103 -13.29 0.00 17.09
CA ILE A 103 -13.63 -1.40 16.89
C ILE A 103 -14.04 -1.64 15.44
N ILE A 104 -13.59 -2.74 14.84
CA ILE A 104 -14.05 -3.14 13.50
C ILE A 104 -15.40 -3.85 13.69
N THR A 105 -16.48 -3.22 13.25
CA THR A 105 -17.84 -3.72 13.47
C THR A 105 -18.22 -4.86 12.52
N ASN A 106 -17.66 -4.86 11.32
CA ASN A 106 -17.89 -5.87 10.30
C ASN A 106 -16.64 -6.04 9.41
N CYS A 107 -16.35 -7.28 9.02
CA CYS A 107 -15.25 -7.63 8.14
C CYS A 107 -15.66 -8.80 7.25
N GLY A 108 -15.07 -8.90 6.07
CA GLY A 108 -15.34 -10.00 5.15
C GLY A 108 -14.34 -10.02 4.00
N GLU A 109 -14.47 -11.05 3.17
CA GLU A 109 -13.69 -11.20 1.95
C GLU A 109 -14.55 -10.77 0.75
N ILE A 110 -13.95 -10.01 -0.16
CA ILE A 110 -14.58 -9.62 -1.42
C ILE A 110 -13.80 -10.33 -2.54
N PRO A 111 -14.46 -11.12 -3.39
CA PRO A 111 -13.78 -11.79 -4.49
C PRO A 111 -13.26 -10.74 -5.47
N THR A 112 -11.95 -10.67 -5.63
CA THR A 112 -11.29 -9.77 -6.57
C THR A 112 -10.59 -10.56 -7.66
N GLN A 113 -10.43 -9.95 -8.83
CA GLN A 113 -9.54 -10.49 -9.86
C GLN A 113 -8.09 -10.27 -9.41
N PRO A 114 -7.14 -11.13 -9.84
CA PRO A 114 -5.72 -10.89 -9.59
C PRO A 114 -5.36 -9.49 -10.08
N PHE A 115 -4.90 -8.65 -9.17
CA PHE A 115 -4.50 -7.31 -9.46
C PHE A 115 -3.01 -7.20 -9.13
N GLU A 116 -2.21 -6.68 -10.07
CA GLU A 116 -0.80 -6.47 -9.82
C GLU A 116 -0.60 -5.05 -9.30
N PHE A 117 -0.16 -4.93 -8.05
CA PHE A 117 0.44 -3.69 -7.60
C PHE A 117 1.79 -3.55 -8.27
N TYR A 118 1.88 -2.76 -9.34
CA TYR A 118 3.17 -2.24 -9.75
C TYR A 118 3.59 -1.28 -8.62
N PRO A 119 4.70 -1.51 -7.89
CA PRO A 119 5.32 -0.40 -7.19
C PRO A 119 5.50 0.66 -8.28
N ASP A 120 4.93 1.87 -8.13
CA ASP A 120 5.26 2.93 -9.08
C ASP A 120 6.71 3.32 -8.80
N ASP A 121 7.65 2.45 -9.20
CA ASP A 121 8.96 2.82 -9.59
C ASP A 121 8.70 3.93 -10.59
N PHE A 122 9.22 5.12 -10.31
CA PHE A 122 9.43 6.14 -11.32
C PHE A 122 10.43 5.58 -12.36
N ASN A 123 10.02 4.54 -13.09
CA ASN A 123 10.77 3.97 -14.18
C ASN A 123 10.61 4.98 -15.30
N ILE A 124 11.69 5.72 -15.54
CA ILE A 124 11.89 6.66 -16.65
C ILE A 124 11.27 6.10 -17.95
N MET A 125 11.32 4.77 -18.14
CA MET A 125 10.72 4.06 -19.26
C MET A 125 9.19 4.20 -19.39
N SER A 126 8.43 4.23 -18.30
CA SER A 126 6.96 4.38 -18.33
C SER A 126 6.56 5.80 -18.71
N TRP A 127 7.29 6.81 -18.21
CA TRP A 127 7.15 8.19 -18.66
C TRP A 127 7.56 8.34 -20.12
N VAL A 128 8.66 7.72 -20.55
CA VAL A 128 9.09 7.72 -21.96
C VAL A 128 8.04 7.07 -22.87
N LYS A 129 7.38 5.99 -22.44
CA LYS A 129 6.30 5.35 -23.22
C LYS A 129 5.05 6.23 -23.28
N ALA A 130 4.65 6.84 -22.16
CA ALA A 130 3.44 7.68 -22.08
C ALA A 130 3.60 9.04 -22.77
N ALA A 131 4.74 9.70 -22.60
CA ALA A 131 5.04 11.00 -23.20
C ALA A 131 5.64 10.88 -24.61
N GLY A 132 6.37 9.80 -24.90
CA GLY A 132 7.01 9.60 -26.21
C GLY A 132 6.01 9.49 -27.36
N LEU A 133 4.89 8.78 -27.17
CA LEU A 133 3.88 8.63 -28.21
C LEU A 133 3.27 9.98 -28.68
N PRO A 134 2.77 10.87 -27.79
CA PRO A 134 2.22 12.17 -28.19
C PRO A 134 3.29 13.19 -28.66
N VAL A 135 4.51 13.11 -28.12
CA VAL A 135 5.60 14.01 -28.57
C VAL A 135 6.06 13.64 -29.98
N MET A 136 6.21 12.35 -30.28
CA MET A 136 6.65 11.89 -31.61
C MET A 136 5.60 12.15 -32.70
N SER A 137 4.30 12.04 -32.39
CA SER A 137 3.25 12.42 -33.36
C SER A 137 3.31 13.90 -33.73
N SER A 138 3.68 14.77 -32.80
CA SER A 138 3.79 16.22 -33.04
C SER A 138 4.94 16.55 -34.00
N PHE A 139 6.09 15.91 -33.86
CA PHE A 139 7.24 16.10 -34.77
C PHE A 139 6.97 15.57 -36.18
N ILE A 140 6.24 14.46 -36.32
CA ILE A 140 5.86 13.90 -37.63
C ILE A 140 4.95 14.88 -38.39
N VAL A 141 3.96 15.45 -37.71
CA VAL A 141 3.06 16.45 -38.31
C VAL A 141 3.84 17.69 -38.77
N LEU A 142 4.78 18.19 -37.96
CA LEU A 142 5.64 19.32 -38.35
C LEU A 142 6.53 19.01 -39.56
N LEU A 143 7.09 17.80 -39.64
CA LEU A 143 7.89 17.37 -40.80
C LEU A 143 7.04 17.29 -42.07
N ILE A 144 5.80 16.82 -41.98
CA ILE A 144 4.86 16.79 -43.11
C ILE A 144 4.56 18.22 -43.57
N PHE A 145 4.22 19.13 -42.66
CA PHE A 145 3.99 20.54 -43.02
C PHE A 145 5.21 21.19 -43.65
N HIS A 146 6.40 20.96 -43.08
CA HIS A 146 7.64 21.50 -43.64
C HIS A 146 7.93 20.98 -45.05
N TYR A 147 7.65 19.70 -45.31
CA TYR A 147 7.77 19.10 -46.63
C TYR A 147 6.81 19.75 -47.64
N PHE A 148 5.55 19.97 -47.27
CA PHE A 148 4.57 20.66 -48.11
C PHE A 148 4.99 22.10 -48.43
N PHE A 149 5.47 22.86 -47.45
CA PHE A 149 5.99 24.21 -47.68
C PHE A 149 7.20 24.21 -48.62
N ARG A 150 8.10 23.21 -48.53
CA ARG A 150 9.23 23.07 -49.48
C ARG A 150 8.78 22.76 -50.90
N GLN A 151 7.78 21.88 -51.07
CA GLN A 151 7.21 21.59 -52.38
C GLN A 151 6.61 22.87 -53.00
N LEU A 152 5.85 23.65 -52.24
CA LEU A 152 5.24 24.90 -52.75
C LEU A 152 6.26 25.95 -53.17
N ASN A 153 7.37 26.11 -52.42
CA ASN A 153 8.46 27.02 -52.79
C ASN A 153 9.29 26.58 -54.01
N MET A 154 9.13 25.34 -54.49
CA MET A 154 9.83 24.83 -55.67
C MET A 154 9.08 25.08 -56.98
N TYR A 155 7.79 25.42 -56.91
CA TYR A 155 6.91 25.67 -58.06
C TYR A 155 6.55 27.15 -58.26
N CYS A 156 7.13 28.06 -57.45
CA CYS A 156 7.13 29.51 -57.64
C CYS A 156 8.54 29.99 -57.93
#